data_AF-A0A4V2V1G9-F1
#
_entry.id   AF-A0A4V2V1G9-F1
#
_cell.length_a   1.000
_cell.length_b   1.000
_cell.length_c   1.000
_cell.angle_alpha   90.00
_cell.angle_beta   90.00
_cell.angle_gamma   90.00
#
_symmetry.space_group_name_H-M   'P 1'
#
loop_
_entity.id
_entity.type
_entity.pdbx_description
1 polymer ?
#
loop_
_entity_poly.entity_id
_entity_poly.type
_entity_poly.pdbx_seq_one_letter_code
_entity_poly.pdbx_strand_id
1 'polypeptide(L)'
;MNILMRIVFGLSLLALGLFAFDVDFFLNNRTWLYMFTAGFALSFILSFAKRNQPGSKIIMWISAIVIVIFIAYRLIVLLIWGLSN
;
A
#
# COMPACT_ATOMS: atom_id res chain seq x y z
N MET A 1 -4.80 7.10 19.28
CA MET A 1 -4.39 6.60 17.96
C MET A 1 -2.96 7.06 17.72
N ASN A 2 -2.04 6.13 17.45
CA ASN A 2 -0.62 6.43 17.33
C ASN A 2 -0.35 7.41 16.18
N ILE A 3 0.32 8.53 16.47
CA ILE A 3 0.64 9.58 15.47
C ILE A 3 1.47 9.01 14.32
N LEU A 4 2.41 8.11 14.64
CA LEU A 4 3.28 7.47 13.66
C LEU A 4 2.48 6.68 12.63
N MET A 5 1.50 5.90 13.08
CA MET A 5 0.63 5.10 12.20
C MET A 5 -0.16 5.99 11.23
N ARG A 6 -0.68 7.12 11.71
CA ARG A 6 -1.41 8.09 10.89
C ARG A 6 -0.51 8.71 9.83
N ILE A 7 0.72 9.09 10.21
CA ILE A 7 1.70 9.68 9.30
C ILE A 7 2.09 8.67 8.22
N VAL A 8 2.47 7.44 8.61
CA VAL A 8 2.85 6.38 7.65
C VAL A 8 1.70 6.07 6.70
N PHE A 9 0.46 5.96 7.22
CA PHE A 9 -0.71 5.72 6.39
C PHE A 9 -1.01 6.88 5.44
N GLY A 10 -0.91 8.13 5.92
CA GLY A 10 -1.10 9.33 5.11
C GLY A 10 -0.08 9.45 3.98
N LEU A 11 1.21 9.21 4.27
CA LEU A 11 2.26 9.21 3.25
C LEU A 11 2.04 8.08 2.22
N SER A 12 1.57 6.91 2.66
CA SER A 12 1.24 5.79 1.77
C SER A 12 0.08 6.11 0.84
N LEU A 13 -0.96 6.79 1.34
CA LEU A 13 -2.07 7.28 0.53
C LEU A 13 -1.63 8.33 -0.50
N LEU A 14 -0.75 9.27 -0.09
CA LEU A 14 -0.19 10.24 -1.01
C LEU A 14 0.64 9.56 -2.11
N ALA A 15 1.50 8.62 -1.75
CA ALA A 15 2.28 7.85 -2.73
C ALA A 15 1.38 7.04 -3.69
N LEU A 16 0.29 6.46 -3.19
CA LEU A 16 -0.72 5.80 -4.03
C LEU A 16 -1.42 6.77 -4.98
N GLY A 17 -1.75 7.98 -4.51
CA GLY A 17 -2.33 9.02 -5.36
C GLY A 17 -1.36 9.45 -6.46
N LEU A 18 -0.10 9.72 -6.12
CA LEU A 18 0.93 10.09 -7.08
C LEU A 18 1.15 8.98 -8.13
N PHE A 19 1.15 7.72 -7.71
CA PHE A 19 1.15 6.57 -8.61
C PHE A 19 -0.07 6.52 -9.53
N ALA A 20 -1.27 6.74 -8.98
CA ALA A 20 -2.53 6.64 -9.73
C ALA A 20 -2.69 7.73 -10.79
N PHE A 21 -2.12 8.91 -10.57
CA PHE A 21 -2.14 10.04 -11.50
C PHE A 21 -0.91 10.13 -12.40
N ASP A 22 -0.04 9.12 -12.38
CA ASP A 22 1.18 9.07 -13.20
C ASP A 22 2.05 10.33 -13.03
N VAL A 23 2.22 10.78 -11.78
CA VAL A 23 2.93 12.03 -11.49
C VAL A 23 4.43 11.76 -11.41
N ASP A 24 5.15 12.19 -12.44
CA ASP A 24 6.60 12.08 -12.55
C ASP A 24 7.35 13.13 -11.70
N PHE A 25 7.33 12.97 -10.38
CA PHE A 25 8.20 13.70 -9.46
C PHE A 25 9.60 13.06 -9.36
N PHE A 26 10.34 13.01 -10.47
CA PHE A 26 11.70 12.43 -10.55
C PHE A 26 11.81 10.95 -10.14
N LEU A 27 10.69 10.28 -9.87
CA LEU A 27 10.60 8.89 -9.46
C LEU A 27 9.77 8.15 -10.49
N ASN A 28 10.32 7.06 -11.02
CA ASN A 28 9.58 6.16 -11.92
C ASN A 28 8.38 5.55 -11.19
N ASN A 29 7.27 5.30 -11.90
CA ASN A 29 6.11 4.56 -11.40
C ASN A 29 6.42 3.26 -10.66
N ARG A 30 7.48 2.55 -11.06
CA ARG A 30 7.94 1.35 -10.32
C ARG A 30 8.36 1.69 -8.89
N THR A 31 9.02 2.83 -8.69
CA THR A 31 9.46 3.30 -7.38
C THR A 31 8.28 3.71 -6.52
N TRP A 32 7.32 4.45 -7.09
CA TRP A 32 6.06 4.76 -6.40
C TRP A 32 5.33 3.51 -5.95
N LEU A 33 5.28 2.49 -6.81
CA LEU A 33 4.70 1.19 -6.51
C LEU A 33 5.33 0.53 -5.28
N TYR A 34 6.65 0.46 -5.21
CA TYR A 34 7.33 -0.10 -4.04
C TYR A 34 7.13 0.77 -2.79
N MET A 35 7.14 2.09 -2.92
CA MET A 35 6.98 3.03 -1.80
C MET A 35 5.61 2.89 -1.13
N PHE A 36 4.51 2.99 -1.87
CA PHE A 36 3.19 2.88 -1.24
C PHE A 36 2.96 1.45 -0.73
N THR A 37 3.44 0.41 -1.42
CA THR A 37 3.24 -0.98 -0.99
C THR A 37 3.95 -1.24 0.34
N ALA A 38 5.21 -0.82 0.47
CA ALA A 38 5.96 -0.92 1.72
C ALA A 38 5.32 -0.07 2.84
N GLY A 39 4.85 1.13 2.49
CA GLY A 39 4.14 2.02 3.41
C GLY A 39 2.87 1.41 3.98
N PHE A 40 1.99 0.84 3.12
CA PHE A 40 0.79 0.15 3.58
C PHE A 40 1.11 -1.11 4.39
N ALA A 41 2.15 -1.86 4.02
CA ALA A 41 2.59 -3.01 4.82
C ALA A 41 3.01 -2.60 6.23
N LEU A 42 3.76 -1.50 6.36
CA LEU A 42 4.14 -0.94 7.65
C LEU A 42 2.93 -0.40 8.43
N SER A 43 2.01 0.31 7.77
CA SER A 43 0.74 0.76 8.37
C SER A 43 -0.09 -0.41 8.88
N PHE A 44 -0.14 -1.52 8.14
CA PHE A 44 -0.84 -2.73 8.56
C PHE A 44 -0.23 -3.31 9.84
N ILE A 45 1.09 -3.52 9.87
CA ILE A 45 1.81 -4.09 11.02
C ILE A 45 1.63 -3.20 12.26
N LEU A 46 1.81 -1.88 12.11
CA LEU A 46 1.63 -0.92 13.21
C LEU A 46 0.19 -0.91 13.73
N SER A 47 -0.78 -1.01 12.83
CA SER A 47 -2.22 -1.05 13.17
C SER A 47 -2.61 -2.34 13.86
N PHE A 48 -2.02 -3.45 13.44
CA PHE A 48 -2.20 -4.76 14.06
C PHE A 48 -1.66 -4.77 15.49
N ALA A 49 -0.45 -4.24 15.71
CA ALA A 49 0.17 -4.13 17.04
C ALA A 49 -0.62 -3.22 18.00
N LYS A 50 -1.41 -2.28 17.47
CA LYS A 50 -2.21 -1.32 18.26
C LYS A 50 -3.72 -1.51 18.01
N ARG A 51 -4.18 -2.73 17.69
CA ARG A 51 -5.58 -3.02 17.27
C ARG A 51 -6.69 -2.55 18.22
N ASN A 52 -6.38 -2.36 19.50
CA ASN A 52 -7.33 -1.90 20.52
C ASN A 52 -7.54 -0.37 20.50
N GLN A 53 -6.76 0.39 19.72
CA GLN A 53 -6.92 1.84 19.60
C GLN A 53 -8.02 2.19 18.57
N PRO A 54 -8.79 3.25 18.82
CA PRO A 54 -9.77 3.75 17.85
C PRO A 54 -9.07 4.16 16.54
N GLY A 55 -9.65 3.77 15.42
CA GLY A 55 -9.15 4.03 14.06
C GLY A 55 -8.08 3.03 13.55
N SER A 56 -7.43 2.26 14.43
CA SER A 56 -6.43 1.28 14.00
C SER A 56 -7.04 0.13 13.20
N LYS A 57 -8.27 -0.31 13.53
CA LYS A 57 -8.98 -1.33 12.72
C LYS A 57 -9.22 -0.85 11.29
N ILE A 58 -9.63 0.40 11.10
CA ILE A 58 -9.91 0.97 9.77
C ILE A 58 -8.63 1.03 8.95
N ILE A 59 -7.55 1.58 9.52
CA ILE A 59 -6.25 1.65 8.84
C ILE A 59 -5.75 0.26 8.48
N MET A 60 -5.89 -0.71 9.39
CA MET A 60 -5.51 -2.11 9.16
C MET A 60 -6.27 -2.70 7.97
N TRP A 61 -7.60 -2.58 7.94
CA TRP A 61 -8.42 -3.12 6.85
C TRP A 61 -8.13 -2.47 5.50
N ILE A 62 -8.02 -1.13 5.45
CA ILE A 62 -7.69 -0.42 4.21
C ILE A 62 -6.32 -0.85 3.71
N SER A 63 -5.31 -0.88 4.59
CA SER A 63 -3.96 -1.28 4.23
C SER A 63 -3.92 -2.72 3.71
N ALA A 64 -4.64 -3.64 4.36
CA ALA A 64 -4.74 -5.03 3.93
C ALA A 64 -5.37 -5.15 2.54
N ILE A 65 -6.48 -4.44 2.29
CA ILE A 65 -7.18 -4.46 0.99
C ILE A 65 -6.25 -3.98 -0.12
N VAL A 66 -5.55 -2.86 0.08
CA VAL A 66 -4.61 -2.32 -0.92
C VAL A 66 -3.52 -3.34 -1.23
N ILE A 67 -2.87 -3.92 -0.21
CA ILE A 67 -1.81 -4.92 -0.40
C ILE A 67 -2.34 -6.14 -1.17
N VAL A 68 -3.51 -6.67 -0.79
CA VAL A 68 -4.11 -7.84 -1.43
C VAL A 68 -4.42 -7.57 -2.90
N ILE A 69 -5.01 -6.41 -3.23
CA ILE A 69 -5.32 -6.03 -4.61
C ILE A 69 -4.04 -6.00 -5.46
N PHE A 70 -2.96 -5.40 -4.96
CA PHE A 70 -1.71 -5.30 -5.71
C PHE A 70 -0.98 -6.64 -5.86
N ILE A 71 -1.00 -7.48 -4.83
CA ILE A 71 -0.45 -8.85 -4.91
C ILE A 71 -1.27 -9.67 -5.92
N ALA A 72 -2.60 -9.61 -5.86
CA ALA A 72 -3.47 -10.32 -6.78
C ALA A 72 -3.23 -9.87 -8.23
N TYR A 73 -3.13 -8.56 -8.47
CA TYR A 73 -2.79 -8.01 -9.79
C TYR A 73 -1.45 -8.56 -10.31
N ARG A 74 -0.40 -8.56 -9.48
CA ARG A 74 0.92 -9.11 -9.84
C ARG A 74 0.84 -10.59 -10.20
N LEU A 75 0.12 -11.38 -9.41
CA LEU A 75 -0.06 -12.82 -9.66
C LEU A 75 -0.82 -13.06 -10.96
N ILE A 76 -1.89 -12.29 -11.23
CA ILE A 76 -2.65 -12.38 -12.48
C ILE A 76 -1.76 -12.04 -13.68
N VAL A 77 -1.01 -10.95 -13.63
CA VAL A 77 -0.09 -10.57 -14.72
C VAL A 77 0.97 -11.66 -14.94
N LEU A 78 1.56 -12.20 -13.88
CA LEU A 78 2.53 -13.29 -13.96
C LEU A 78 1.92 -14.57 -14.55
N LEU A 79 0.70 -14.93 -14.15
CA LEU A 79 0.01 -16.10 -14.67
C LEU A 79 -0.33 -15.95 -16.15
N ILE A 80 -0.87 -14.78 -16.56
CA ILE A 80 -1.22 -14.51 -17.96
C ILE A 80 0.04 -14.51 -18.85
N TRP A 81 1.11 -13.83 -18.42
CA TRP A 81 2.37 -13.81 -19.16
C TRP A 81 3.08 -15.16 -19.17
N GLY A 82 2.99 -15.91 -18.08
CA GLY A 82 3.54 -17.26 -17.97
C GLY A 82 2.80 -18.29 -18.82
N LEU A 83 1.53 -18.04 -19.17
CA LEU A 83 0.74 -18.85 -20.10
C LEU A 83 0.92 -18.45 -21.57
N SER A 84 1.44 -17.25 -21.82
CA SER A 84 1.68 -16.71 -23.17
C SER A 84 3.04 -17.09 -23.77
N ASN A 85 3.96 -17.64 -22.95
CA ASN A 85 5.25 -18.19 -23.35
C ASN A 85 5.20 -19.72 -23.36
#